data_AF-Q39GF5-F1
#
_entry.id   AF-Q39GF5-F1
#
_cell.length_a   1.000
_cell.length_b   1.000
_cell.length_c   1.000
_cell.angle_alpha   90.00
_cell.angle_beta   90.00
_cell.angle_gamma   90.00
#
_symmetry.space_group_name_H-M   'P 1'
#
loop_
_entity.id
_entity.type
_entity.pdbx_description
1 polymer ?
#
loop_
_entity_poly.entity_id
_entity_poly.type
_entity_poly.pdbx_seq_one_letter_code
_entity_poly.pdbx_strand_id
1 'polypeptide(L)'
;MLTGCSDTVRVTPSAMRVTGYRDTLSAFLVTADGKRLVVLGKQCHYVFDLPRAFAAALAAPGHASPNIHFVAFETDRGLTTADYWLRLSRDDAPPGSALRERALATGFRAQGDALETAGTIVGMSFQPNDVTSSSIPQVSGHPYDVEIRERSVVFGQVRFPRSPVRMTADGRVSLAGAPLTSIAVTAFVVVAKSNRRAP
;
A
#
# COMPACT_ATOMS: atom_id res chain seq x y z
N MET A 1 -64.35 13.73 -4.12
CA MET A 1 -63.33 12.97 -3.37
C MET A 1 -62.10 12.91 -4.25
N LEU A 2 -61.03 13.61 -3.86
CA LEU A 2 -59.75 13.63 -4.57
C LEU A 2 -58.75 12.85 -3.72
N THR A 3 -58.47 11.61 -4.10
CA THR A 3 -57.40 10.79 -3.52
C THR A 3 -56.18 10.87 -4.42
N GLY A 4 -55.24 11.74 -4.05
CA GLY A 4 -53.89 11.72 -4.58
C GLY A 4 -53.02 10.77 -3.75
N CYS A 5 -52.62 9.63 -4.31
CA CYS A 5 -51.47 8.89 -3.79
C CYS A 5 -50.22 9.48 -4.43
N SER A 6 -49.51 10.30 -3.66
CA SER A 6 -48.11 10.65 -3.97
C SER A 6 -47.25 9.45 -3.58
N ASP A 7 -46.83 8.66 -4.56
CA ASP A 7 -45.80 7.65 -4.39
C ASP A 7 -44.48 8.35 -4.06
N THR A 8 -44.21 8.52 -2.77
CA THR A 8 -42.85 8.82 -2.31
C THR A 8 -41.98 7.62 -2.62
N VAL A 9 -41.21 7.70 -3.70
CA VAL A 9 -40.07 6.81 -3.93
C VAL A 9 -39.17 6.93 -2.70
N ARG A 10 -39.19 5.91 -1.84
CA ARG A 10 -38.22 5.75 -0.76
C ARG A 10 -36.86 5.51 -1.42
N VAL A 11 -36.07 6.57 -1.51
CA VAL A 11 -34.63 6.44 -1.72
C VAL A 11 -34.07 5.80 -0.45
N THR A 12 -33.86 4.48 -0.48
CA THR A 12 -33.13 3.78 0.57
C THR A 12 -31.75 4.41 0.68
N PRO A 13 -31.29 4.86 1.86
CA PRO A 13 -29.92 5.33 2.01
C PRO A 13 -28.98 4.20 1.61
N SER A 14 -28.10 4.45 0.64
CA SER A 14 -27.16 3.47 0.09
C SER A 14 -26.41 2.79 1.24
N ALA A 15 -26.72 1.52 1.52
CA ALA A 15 -26.06 0.77 2.56
C ALA A 15 -24.59 0.57 2.17
N MET A 16 -23.69 1.26 2.86
CA MET A 16 -22.25 1.09 2.69
C MET A 16 -21.90 -0.36 3.03
N ARG A 17 -21.40 -1.11 2.04
CA ARG A 17 -20.94 -2.49 2.23
C ARG A 17 -19.43 -2.47 2.38
N VAL A 18 -18.95 -3.04 3.48
CA VAL A 18 -17.53 -3.35 3.66
C VAL A 18 -17.36 -4.83 3.28
N THR A 19 -16.62 -5.08 2.20
CA THR A 19 -16.26 -6.44 1.76
C THR A 19 -14.78 -6.65 2.00
N GLY A 20 -14.44 -7.77 2.63
CA GLY A 20 -13.05 -8.16 2.86
C GLY A 20 -12.64 -9.29 1.93
N TYR A 21 -11.42 -9.24 1.40
CA TYR A 21 -10.79 -10.35 0.69
C TYR A 21 -9.30 -10.43 1.02
N ARG A 22 -8.64 -11.54 0.64
CA ARG A 22 -7.18 -11.69 0.76
C ARG A 22 -6.54 -11.53 -0.60
N ASP A 23 -5.52 -10.67 -0.67
CA ASP A 23 -4.63 -10.58 -1.82
C ASP A 23 -3.25 -11.13 -1.47
N THR A 24 -2.61 -11.82 -2.40
CA THR A 24 -1.23 -12.30 -2.22
C THR A 24 -0.30 -11.26 -2.82
N LEU A 25 0.43 -10.54 -1.96
CA LEU A 25 1.46 -9.60 -2.38
C LEU A 25 2.67 -10.40 -2.83
N SER A 26 3.07 -10.21 -4.08
CA SER A 26 4.09 -11.01 -4.76
C SER A 26 5.42 -10.29 -4.94
N ALA A 27 5.41 -8.95 -4.93
CA ALA A 27 6.62 -8.13 -5.04
C ALA A 27 6.37 -6.69 -4.57
N PHE A 28 7.46 -6.05 -4.13
CA PHE A 28 7.53 -4.63 -3.78
C PHE A 28 8.65 -3.98 -4.58
N LEU A 29 8.37 -2.83 -5.21
CA LEU A 29 9.28 -2.21 -6.16
C LEU A 29 9.24 -0.71 -6.00
N VAL A 30 10.37 -0.05 -6.24
CA VAL A 30 10.40 1.41 -6.37
C VAL A 30 10.56 1.79 -7.82
N THR A 31 9.79 2.79 -8.25
CA THR A 31 9.87 3.32 -9.61
C THR A 31 11.26 3.86 -9.91
N ALA A 32 11.62 3.90 -11.20
CA ALA A 32 12.94 4.35 -11.64
C ALA A 32 13.32 5.75 -11.11
N ASP A 33 12.35 6.64 -10.95
CA ASP A 33 12.51 8.01 -10.43
C ASP A 33 12.60 8.09 -8.89
N GLY A 34 12.43 6.98 -8.18
CA GLY A 34 12.52 6.89 -6.72
C GLY A 34 11.34 7.48 -5.95
N LYS A 35 10.21 7.80 -6.61
CA LYS A 35 9.12 8.55 -5.98
C LYS A 35 7.93 7.71 -5.54
N ARG A 36 7.75 6.53 -6.14
CA ARG A 36 6.57 5.69 -5.92
C ARG A 36 6.98 4.29 -5.47
N LEU A 37 6.18 3.74 -4.57
CA LEU A 37 6.22 2.32 -4.20
C LEU A 37 5.13 1.60 -5.01
N VAL A 38 5.53 0.58 -5.75
CA VAL A 38 4.63 -0.32 -6.47
C VAL A 38 4.57 -1.64 -5.72
N VAL A 39 3.36 -2.08 -5.41
CA VAL A 39 3.08 -3.38 -4.80
C VAL A 39 2.29 -4.22 -5.78
N LEU A 40 2.82 -5.39 -6.13
CA LEU A 40 2.17 -6.31 -7.06
C LEU A 40 1.39 -7.38 -6.28
N GLY A 41 0.08 -7.22 -6.19
CA GLY A 41 -0.83 -8.29 -5.77
C GLY A 41 -1.25 -9.17 -6.93
N LYS A 42 -1.78 -10.36 -6.63
CA LYS A 42 -2.41 -11.22 -7.65
C LYS A 42 -3.72 -10.63 -8.16
N GLN A 43 -4.46 -9.95 -7.28
CA GLN A 43 -5.77 -9.40 -7.60
C GLN A 43 -5.72 -7.93 -7.99
N CYS A 44 -4.80 -7.15 -7.41
CA CYS A 44 -4.61 -5.74 -7.72
C CYS A 44 -3.13 -5.34 -7.74
N HIS A 45 -2.79 -4.34 -8.55
CA HIS A 45 -1.54 -3.59 -8.41
C HIS A 45 -1.81 -2.33 -7.60
N TYR A 46 -0.91 -1.99 -6.68
CA TYR A 46 -1.03 -0.80 -5.85
C TYR A 46 0.14 0.14 -6.10
N VAL A 47 -0.15 1.43 -6.20
CA VAL A 47 0.87 2.47 -6.38
C VAL A 47 0.72 3.51 -5.29
N PHE A 48 1.70 3.58 -4.40
CA PHE A 48 1.75 4.50 -3.28
C PHE A 48 2.80 5.58 -3.51
N ASP A 49 2.60 6.76 -2.89
CA ASP A 49 3.71 7.69 -2.67
C ASP A 49 4.76 7.00 -1.77
N LEU A 50 6.05 7.11 -2.10
CA LEU A 50 7.13 6.48 -1.32
C LEU A 50 7.47 7.34 -0.09
N PRO A 51 7.26 6.86 1.15
CA PRO A 51 7.67 7.61 2.33
C PRO A 51 9.19 7.72 2.41
N ARG A 52 9.68 8.85 2.94
CA ARG A 52 11.13 9.07 3.12
C ARG A 52 11.81 7.97 3.94
N ALA A 53 11.13 7.46 4.97
CA ALA A 53 11.62 6.34 5.76
C ALA A 53 11.77 5.07 4.91
N PHE A 54 10.79 4.80 4.04
CA PHE A 54 10.82 3.65 3.14
C PHE A 54 11.98 3.75 2.13
N ALA A 55 12.20 4.94 1.57
CA ALA A 55 13.35 5.20 0.70
C ALA A 55 14.70 5.01 1.40
N ALA A 56 14.80 5.35 2.69
CA ALA A 56 16.01 5.12 3.48
C ALA A 56 16.24 3.62 3.72
N ALA A 57 15.19 2.85 3.99
CA ALA A 57 15.28 1.41 4.20
C ALA A 57 15.74 0.65 2.94
N LEU A 58 15.27 1.08 1.77
CA LEU A 58 15.65 0.49 0.48
C LEU A 58 17.06 0.87 0.01
N ALA A 59 17.73 1.80 0.70
CA ALA A 59 19.12 2.17 0.42
C ALA A 59 20.13 1.27 1.16
N ALA A 60 19.66 0.23 1.86
CA ALA A 60 20.52 -0.73 2.54
C ALA A 60 21.46 -1.44 1.53
N PRO A 61 22.78 -1.50 1.77
CA PRO A 61 23.70 -2.21 0.89
C PRO A 61 23.51 -3.74 0.98
N GLY A 62 23.67 -4.42 -0.15
CA GLY A 62 23.43 -5.86 -0.26
C GLY A 62 21.93 -6.16 -0.31
N HIS A 63 21.57 -7.38 -0.70
CA HIS A 63 20.19 -7.85 -0.86
C HIS A 63 19.35 -7.89 0.45
N ALA A 64 19.72 -7.10 1.46
CA ALA A 64 18.95 -6.77 2.63
C ALA A 64 17.69 -6.01 2.20
N SER A 65 16.70 -6.75 1.71
CA SER A 65 15.33 -6.23 1.63
C SER A 65 14.95 -5.90 3.07
N PRO A 66 14.66 -4.63 3.41
CA PRO A 66 14.09 -4.33 4.72
C PRO A 66 12.89 -5.24 4.94
N ASN A 67 12.70 -5.69 6.18
CA ASN A 67 11.51 -6.47 6.55
C ASN A 67 10.31 -5.53 6.51
N ILE A 68 9.72 -5.42 5.31
CA ILE A 68 8.52 -4.66 5.03
C ILE A 68 7.33 -5.56 5.32
N HIS A 69 6.46 -5.10 6.23
CA HIS A 69 5.20 -5.76 6.48
C HIS A 69 4.06 -4.77 6.33
N PHE A 70 3.10 -5.14 5.49
CA PHE A 70 1.80 -4.48 5.38
C PHE A 70 0.79 -5.22 6.24
N VAL A 71 0.04 -4.47 7.05
CA VAL A 71 -0.90 -5.03 8.03
C VAL A 71 -2.27 -5.27 7.38
N ALA A 72 -2.84 -4.24 6.79
CA ALA A 72 -4.11 -4.28 6.09
C ALA A 72 -4.18 -3.12 5.10
N PHE A 73 -4.92 -3.32 4.00
CA PHE A 73 -5.21 -2.24 3.06
C PHE A 73 -6.68 -1.87 3.19
N GLU A 74 -6.98 -0.58 3.22
CA GLU A 74 -8.35 -0.08 3.10
C GLU A 74 -8.51 0.61 1.75
N THR A 75 -9.50 0.21 0.96
CA THR A 75 -9.74 0.79 -0.37
C THR A 75 -11.16 1.35 -0.47
N ASP A 76 -11.28 2.59 -0.92
CA ASP A 76 -12.55 3.24 -1.30
C ASP A 76 -12.40 3.82 -2.70
N ARG A 77 -13.17 3.31 -3.67
CA ARG A 77 -13.20 3.82 -5.06
C ARG A 77 -11.82 3.95 -5.71
N GLY A 78 -10.92 3.01 -5.40
CA GLY A 78 -9.56 2.98 -5.94
C GLY A 78 -8.53 3.78 -5.15
N LEU A 79 -8.94 4.64 -4.21
CA LEU A 79 -8.03 5.22 -3.23
C LEU A 79 -7.73 4.17 -2.17
N THR A 80 -6.46 3.85 -1.98
CA THR A 80 -6.01 2.82 -1.04
C THR A 80 -5.13 3.42 0.04
N THR A 81 -5.43 3.14 1.29
CA THR A 81 -4.53 3.36 2.42
C THR A 81 -3.97 2.02 2.89
N ALA A 82 -2.74 2.03 3.38
CA ALA A 82 -2.10 0.83 3.90
C ALA A 82 -1.26 1.18 5.13
N ASP A 83 -1.46 0.44 6.20
CA ASP A 83 -0.59 0.51 7.36
C ASP A 83 0.62 -0.40 7.14
N TYR A 84 1.80 0.13 7.46
CA TYR A 84 3.06 -0.56 7.28
C TYR A 84 3.93 -0.51 8.55
N TRP A 85 4.79 -1.50 8.66
CA TRP A 85 5.90 -1.54 9.60
C TRP A 85 7.17 -1.94 8.86
N LEU A 86 8.26 -1.26 9.18
CA LEU A 86 9.60 -1.53 8.64
C LEU A 86 10.54 -1.83 9.80
N ARG A 87 11.42 -2.81 9.58
CA ARG A 87 12.53 -3.10 10.48
C ARG A 87 13.83 -3.26 9.70
N LEU A 88 14.85 -2.58 10.19
CA LEU A 88 16.25 -2.78 9.82
C LEU A 88 16.93 -3.51 10.97
N SER A 89 17.48 -4.68 10.70
CA SER A 89 18.28 -5.41 11.68
C SER A 89 19.59 -4.67 11.97
N ARG A 90 20.30 -5.12 13.01
CA ARG A 90 21.65 -4.62 13.31
C ARG A 90 22.62 -4.83 12.14
N ASP A 91 22.45 -5.92 11.40
CA ASP A 91 23.30 -6.26 10.27
C ASP A 91 22.99 -5.39 9.05
N ASP A 92 21.71 -5.05 8.85
CA ASP A 92 21.28 -4.14 7.77
C ASP A 92 21.76 -2.71 8.04
N ALA A 93 21.64 -2.24 9.29
CA ALA A 93 22.01 -0.88 9.72
C ALA A 93 22.95 -0.90 10.95
N PRO A 94 24.24 -1.25 10.77
CA PRO A 94 25.20 -1.34 11.86
C PRO A 94 25.38 -0.03 12.63
N PRO A 95 25.71 -0.08 13.93
CA PRO A 95 26.06 1.10 14.71
C PRO A 95 27.16 1.93 14.02
N GLY A 96 26.95 3.24 13.91
CA GLY A 96 27.88 4.16 13.24
C GLY A 96 27.87 4.12 11.71
N SER A 97 26.99 3.33 11.09
CA SER A 97 26.84 3.36 9.63
C SER A 97 26.04 4.57 9.16
N ALA A 98 26.39 5.10 7.98
CA ALA A 98 25.65 6.19 7.33
C ALA A 98 24.17 5.82 7.08
N LEU A 99 23.88 4.54 6.83
CA LEU A 99 22.50 4.06 6.69
C LEU A 99 21.72 4.21 8.00
N ARG A 100 22.32 3.82 9.14
CA ARG A 100 21.69 3.94 10.45
C ARG A 100 21.38 5.40 10.80
N GLU A 101 22.33 6.30 10.56
CA GLU A 101 22.16 7.74 10.77
C GLU A 101 21.03 8.30 9.91
N ARG A 102 21.01 7.94 8.61
CA ARG A 102 19.95 8.34 7.69
C ARG A 102 18.59 7.79 8.10
N ALA A 103 18.51 6.51 8.49
CA ALA A 103 17.28 5.88 8.94
C ALA A 103 16.71 6.64 10.15
N LEU A 104 17.53 6.90 11.17
CA LEU A 104 17.13 7.68 12.34
C LEU A 104 16.63 9.09 11.96
N ALA A 105 17.32 9.78 11.05
CA ALA A 105 16.92 11.10 10.56
C ALA A 105 15.60 11.09 9.76
N THR A 106 15.17 9.92 9.27
CA THR A 106 13.93 9.75 8.49
C THR A 106 12.76 9.19 9.29
N GLY A 107 12.90 9.06 10.61
CA GLY A 107 11.82 8.67 11.51
C GLY A 107 11.87 7.22 11.98
N PHE A 108 12.96 6.50 11.72
CA PHE A 108 13.22 5.25 12.45
C PHE A 108 13.59 5.54 13.90
N ARG A 109 13.23 4.61 14.78
CA ARG A 109 13.58 4.63 16.20
C ARG A 109 14.36 3.38 16.56
N ALA A 110 15.31 3.53 17.47
CA ALA A 110 16.03 2.39 18.00
C ALA A 110 15.10 1.52 18.86
N GLN A 111 15.08 0.22 18.56
CA GLN A 111 14.30 -0.78 19.27
C GLN A 111 15.23 -1.95 19.58
N GLY A 112 15.88 -1.90 20.74
CA GLY A 112 16.99 -2.81 21.05
C GLY A 112 18.17 -2.60 20.10
N ASP A 113 18.57 -3.65 19.40
CA ASP A 113 19.65 -3.66 18.41
C ASP A 113 19.21 -3.25 16.99
N ALA A 114 17.89 -3.26 16.74
CA ALA A 114 17.29 -2.93 15.46
C ALA A 114 16.82 -1.47 15.39
N LEU A 115 16.45 -1.05 14.18
CA LEU A 115 15.71 0.17 13.93
C LEU A 115 14.32 -0.17 13.39
N GLU A 116 13.29 0.48 13.92
CA GLU A 116 11.91 0.27 13.49
C GLU A 116 11.19 1.57 13.19
N THR A 117 10.22 1.51 12.26
CA THR A 117 9.26 2.57 12.02
C THR A 117 7.94 1.99 11.54
N ALA A 118 6.87 2.74 11.76
CA ALA A 118 5.55 2.38 11.28
C ALA A 118 4.85 3.64 10.77
N GLY A 119 3.87 3.46 9.90
CA GLY A 119 3.05 4.56 9.41
C GLY A 119 1.95 4.07 8.50
N THR A 120 1.28 5.04 7.89
CA THR A 120 0.25 4.81 6.90
C THR A 120 0.68 5.44 5.58
N ILE A 121 0.56 4.69 4.50
CA ILE A 121 0.76 5.19 3.13
C ILE A 121 -0.56 5.30 2.41
N VAL A 122 -0.62 6.21 1.44
CA VAL A 122 -1.79 6.46 0.61
C VAL A 122 -1.39 6.32 -0.85
N GLY A 123 -2.28 5.72 -1.63
CA GLY A 123 -2.02 5.32 -2.99
C GLY A 123 -3.30 5.00 -3.74
N MET A 124 -3.12 4.37 -4.89
CA MET A 124 -4.21 3.93 -5.75
C MET A 124 -4.10 2.44 -6.05
N SER A 125 -5.24 1.75 -6.09
CA SER A 125 -5.35 0.37 -6.57
C SER A 125 -5.78 0.32 -8.04
N PHE A 126 -5.25 -0.67 -8.75
CA PHE A 126 -5.42 -0.84 -10.18
C PHE A 126 -5.64 -2.31 -10.52
N GLN A 127 -6.35 -2.56 -11.63
CA GLN A 127 -6.41 -3.89 -12.22
C GLN A 127 -5.01 -4.34 -12.64
N PRO A 128 -4.62 -5.58 -12.33
CA PRO A 128 -3.32 -6.11 -12.71
C PRO A 128 -3.17 -6.12 -14.24
N ASN A 129 -1.92 -6.03 -14.69
CA ASN A 129 -1.55 -6.13 -16.10
C ASN A 129 -0.43 -7.19 -16.24
N ASP A 130 0.17 -7.29 -17.42
CA ASP A 130 1.18 -8.32 -17.72
C ASP A 130 2.49 -8.19 -16.92
N VAL A 131 2.66 -7.13 -16.12
CA VAL A 131 3.81 -6.98 -15.22
C VAL A 131 3.56 -7.77 -13.93
N THR A 132 4.20 -8.93 -13.83
CA THR A 132 4.12 -9.83 -12.68
C THR A 132 5.45 -9.92 -11.95
N SER A 133 5.45 -10.50 -10.73
CA SER A 133 6.70 -10.79 -10.00
C SER A 133 7.68 -11.67 -10.80
N SER A 134 7.18 -12.61 -11.61
CA SER A 134 8.02 -13.45 -12.48
C SER A 134 8.69 -12.68 -13.64
N SER A 135 8.12 -11.55 -14.03
CA SER A 135 8.71 -10.66 -15.05
C SER A 135 9.79 -9.73 -14.50
N ILE A 136 9.99 -9.72 -13.17
CA ILE A 136 10.91 -8.81 -12.49
C ILE A 136 12.10 -9.59 -11.93
N PRO A 137 13.33 -9.33 -12.43
CA PRO A 137 14.53 -9.99 -11.94
C PRO A 137 14.88 -9.70 -10.47
N GLN A 138 14.25 -8.68 -9.86
CA GLN A 138 14.65 -8.08 -8.58
C GLN A 138 13.49 -8.05 -7.56
N VAL A 139 12.81 -9.18 -7.35
CA VAL A 139 11.77 -9.24 -6.31
C VAL A 139 12.42 -9.15 -4.93
N SER A 140 12.25 -8.02 -4.26
CA SER A 140 12.49 -7.91 -2.83
C SER A 140 11.25 -8.39 -2.07
N GLY A 141 11.43 -9.39 -1.19
CA GLY A 141 10.38 -9.93 -0.33
C GLY A 141 9.86 -11.32 -0.75
N HIS A 142 9.40 -12.10 0.22
CA HIS A 142 8.70 -13.36 -0.02
C HIS A 142 7.21 -13.08 -0.24
N PRO A 143 6.50 -13.82 -1.11
CA PRO A 143 5.07 -13.63 -1.26
C PRO A 143 4.35 -13.86 0.06
N TYR A 144 3.44 -12.97 0.44
CA TYR A 144 2.60 -13.14 1.63
C TYR A 144 1.20 -12.54 1.43
N ASP A 145 0.24 -13.05 2.18
CA ASP A 145 -1.15 -12.61 2.09
C ASP A 145 -1.40 -11.38 2.95
N VAL A 146 -2.12 -10.41 2.40
CA VAL A 146 -2.61 -9.23 3.12
C VAL A 146 -4.15 -9.22 3.11
N GLU A 147 -4.75 -8.77 4.21
CA GLU A 147 -6.18 -8.51 4.27
C GLU A 147 -6.49 -7.17 3.56
N ILE A 148 -7.39 -7.21 2.59
CA ILE A 148 -7.92 -6.03 1.91
C ILE A 148 -9.34 -5.80 2.39
N ARG A 149 -9.63 -4.59 2.85
CA ARG A 149 -10.97 -4.11 3.22
C ARG A 149 -11.44 -3.09 2.20
N GLU A 150 -12.37 -3.50 1.36
CA GLU A 150 -13.01 -2.61 0.40
C GLU A 150 -14.28 -2.01 0.99
N ARG A 151 -14.35 -0.68 1.00
CA ARG A 151 -15.56 0.04 1.33
C ARG A 151 -16.23 0.46 0.03
N SER A 152 -17.40 -0.14 -0.25
CA SER A 152 -18.19 0.16 -1.45
C SER A 152 -19.52 0.78 -1.07
N VAL A 153 -19.81 1.96 -1.63
CA VAL A 153 -21.08 2.68 -1.49
C VAL A 153 -22.07 2.37 -2.62
N VAL A 154 -21.63 1.69 -3.67
CA VAL A 154 -22.41 1.42 -4.88
C VAL A 154 -22.82 -0.05 -4.91
N PHE A 155 -24.10 -0.34 -5.17
CA PHE A 155 -24.58 -1.66 -5.55
C PHE A 155 -24.05 -1.99 -6.97
N GLY A 156 -22.83 -2.53 -7.04
CA GLY A 156 -22.14 -2.90 -8.28
C GLY A 156 -20.66 -3.22 -8.04
N GLN A 157 -20.03 -3.98 -8.95
CA GLN A 157 -18.59 -4.29 -8.87
C GLN A 157 -17.76 -2.99 -8.92
N VAL A 158 -16.82 -2.81 -7.99
CA VAL A 158 -15.82 -1.74 -8.06
C VAL A 158 -14.95 -1.98 -9.29
N ARG A 159 -14.97 -1.05 -10.23
CA ARG A 159 -14.15 -1.13 -11.45
C ARG A 159 -12.88 -0.31 -11.26
N PHE A 160 -11.79 -0.99 -10.96
CA PHE A 160 -10.48 -0.35 -10.88
C PHE A 160 -9.98 0.11 -12.26
N PRO A 161 -9.23 1.22 -12.32
CA PRO A 161 -8.51 1.61 -13.54
C PRO A 161 -7.45 0.56 -13.89
N ARG A 162 -7.03 0.51 -15.17
CA ARG A 162 -5.94 -0.36 -15.61
C ARG A 162 -4.61 0.06 -14.97
N SER A 163 -3.79 -0.90 -14.58
CA SER A 163 -2.49 -0.61 -13.99
C SER A 163 -1.59 0.18 -14.96
N PRO A 164 -1.04 1.34 -14.52
CA PRO A 164 -0.08 2.11 -15.28
C PRO A 164 1.34 1.50 -15.22
N VAL A 165 1.54 0.42 -14.46
CA VAL A 165 2.85 -0.20 -14.24
C VAL A 165 3.41 -0.75 -15.56
N ARG A 166 4.65 -0.40 -15.88
CA ARG A 166 5.40 -0.86 -17.05
C ARG A 166 6.82 -1.25 -16.66
N MET A 167 7.40 -2.14 -17.45
CA MET A 167 8.83 -2.42 -17.42
C MET A 167 9.57 -1.48 -18.37
N THR A 168 10.71 -0.96 -17.93
CA THR A 168 11.68 -0.25 -18.78
C THR A 168 12.58 -1.25 -19.49
N ALA A 169 13.29 -0.81 -20.54
CA ALA A 169 14.25 -1.64 -21.26
C ALA A 169 15.35 -2.20 -20.33
N ASP A 170 15.67 -1.47 -19.26
CA ASP A 170 16.70 -1.83 -18.27
C ASP A 170 16.18 -2.76 -17.17
N GLY A 171 14.96 -3.30 -17.30
CA GLY A 171 14.36 -4.20 -16.32
C GLY A 171 13.90 -3.51 -15.02
N ARG A 172 13.74 -2.18 -15.03
CA ARG A 172 13.20 -1.40 -13.90
C ARG A 172 11.73 -1.06 -14.10
N VAL A 173 11.01 -0.88 -13.00
CA VAL A 173 9.59 -0.50 -13.02
C VAL A 173 9.42 1.01 -13.26
N SER A 174 8.46 1.36 -14.11
CA SER A 174 8.03 2.74 -14.38
C SER A 174 6.49 2.80 -14.48
N LEU A 175 5.93 4.01 -14.53
CA LEU A 175 4.49 4.24 -14.68
C LEU A 175 4.22 4.97 -15.99
N ALA A 176 3.34 4.43 -16.84
CA ALA A 176 2.97 5.03 -18.12
C ALA A 176 1.89 6.12 -17.95
N GLY A 177 2.08 7.25 -18.63
CA GLY A 177 0.98 8.13 -19.04
C GLY A 177 0.35 9.05 -17.98
N ALA A 178 0.93 9.28 -16.80
CA ALA A 178 0.42 10.33 -15.90
C ALA A 178 1.49 10.93 -14.96
N PRO A 179 1.48 12.26 -14.74
CA PRO A 179 1.92 12.80 -13.47
C PRO A 179 0.90 12.37 -12.43
N LEU A 180 1.16 11.26 -11.71
CA LEU A 180 0.40 10.99 -10.50
C LEU A 180 0.73 12.16 -9.56
N THR A 181 -0.19 13.09 -9.41
CA THR A 181 -0.07 14.18 -8.44
C THR A 181 0.06 13.55 -7.05
N SER A 182 0.90 14.12 -6.18
CA SER A 182 0.99 13.68 -4.79
C SER A 182 -0.42 13.60 -4.20
N ILE A 183 -0.79 12.46 -3.64
CA ILE A 183 -2.13 12.27 -3.10
C ILE A 183 -2.14 13.00 -1.76
N ALA A 184 -2.80 14.16 -1.71
CA ALA A 184 -2.92 14.92 -0.47
C ALA A 184 -3.66 14.07 0.58
N VAL A 185 -2.98 13.78 1.69
CA VAL A 185 -3.52 13.02 2.81
C VAL A 185 -4.68 13.80 3.42
N THR A 186 -5.91 13.42 3.11
CA THR A 186 -7.04 13.75 3.98
C THR A 186 -7.13 12.60 4.98
N ALA A 187 -6.59 12.83 6.18
CA ALA A 187 -6.49 11.82 7.22
C ALA A 187 -7.88 11.30 7.63
N PHE A 188 -8.28 10.15 7.11
CA PHE A 188 -9.33 9.34 7.72
C PHE A 188 -8.67 8.44 8.75
N VAL A 189 -8.58 8.93 9.99
CA VAL A 189 -8.19 8.11 11.14
C VAL A 189 -9.34 7.15 11.42
N VAL A 190 -9.25 5.92 10.92
CA VAL A 190 -10.12 4.83 11.37
C VAL A 190 -9.49 4.27 12.64
N VAL A 191 -10.03 4.66 13.79
CA VAL A 191 -9.67 4.06 15.09
C VAL A 191 -10.20 2.62 15.12
N ALA A 192 -9.37 1.65 14.75
CA ALA A 192 -9.64 0.24 15.01
C ALA A 192 -9.35 -0.07 16.49
N LYS A 193 -10.41 -0.14 17.30
CA LYS A 193 -10.34 -0.55 18.71
C LYS A 193 -9.96 -2.02 18.81
N SER A 194 -8.67 -2.30 18.98
CA SER A 194 -8.13 -3.65 19.27
C SER A 194 -8.55 -4.10 20.67
N ASN A 195 -9.56 -4.95 20.76
CA ASN A 195 -9.92 -5.66 21.99
C ASN A 195 -9.17 -7.00 22.04
N ARG A 196 -7.94 -7.01 22.55
CA ARG A 196 -7.24 -8.27 22.87
C ARG A 196 -7.73 -8.75 24.24
N ARG A 197 -8.51 -9.83 24.24
CA ARG A 197 -8.60 -10.72 25.40
C ARG A 197 -7.46 -11.74 25.26
N ALA A 198 -6.53 -11.73 26.22
CA ALA A 198 -5.59 -12.81 26.42
C ALA A 198 -6.27 -13.91 27.28
N PRO A 199 -5.96 -15.20 27.07
CA PRO A 199 -5.87 -16.15 28.17
C PRO A 199 -4.59 -15.94 28.98
#